data_AF-A0A8S3BLS3-F1
#
_entry.id   AF-A0A8S3BLS3-F1
#
_cell.length_a   1.000
_cell.length_b   1.000
_cell.length_c   1.000
_cell.angle_alpha   90.00
_cell.angle_beta   90.00
_cell.angle_gamma   90.00
#
_symmetry.space_group_name_H-M   'P 1'
#
loop_
_entity.id
_entity.type
_entity.pdbx_description
1 polymer ?
#
loop_
_entity_poly.entity_id
_entity_poly.type
_entity_poly.pdbx_seq_one_letter_code
_entity_poly.pdbx_strand_id
1 'polypeptide(L)' 'RETERKCFIEEIPDQTLVIGKYKVELFDANSNTYLPSTPGIGMHVEVKDPDEKIVLSKLYTSEGRFTFTSHIPGEHVICL' A
#
# COMPACT_ATOMS: atom_id res chain seq x y z
N ARG A 1 11.60 2.21 -9.01
CA ARG A 1 11.25 2.76 -10.36
C ARG A 1 9.79 3.18 -10.35
N GLU A 2 9.38 4.19 -11.11
CA GLU A 2 7.96 4.41 -11.37
C GLU A 2 7.39 3.09 -11.92
N THR A 3 6.32 2.56 -11.33
CA THR A 3 5.74 1.20 -11.52
C THR A 3 6.41 0.01 -10.82
N GLU A 4 7.27 0.22 -9.82
CA GLU A 4 7.79 -0.88 -9.01
C GLU A 4 6.77 -1.32 -7.96
N ARG A 5 6.29 -2.56 -8.07
CA ARG A 5 5.41 -3.17 -7.08
C ARG A 5 6.21 -3.61 -5.85
N LYS A 6 5.83 -3.15 -4.67
CA LYS A 6 6.43 -3.59 -3.39
C LYS A 6 5.37 -4.21 -2.51
N CYS A 7 5.67 -5.39 -1.97
CA CYS A 7 4.72 -6.13 -1.13
C CYS A 7 5.26 -6.32 0.28
N PHE A 8 4.35 -6.28 1.23
CA PHE A 8 4.55 -6.54 2.65
C PHE A 8 3.68 -7.74 3.04
N ILE A 9 4.20 -8.61 3.90
CA ILE A 9 3.44 -9.73 4.47
C ILE A 9 3.24 -9.41 5.95
N GLU A 10 1.99 -9.34 6.38
CA GLU A 10 1.63 -8.99 7.75
C GLU A 10 0.70 -10.07 8.32
N GLU A 11 1.03 -10.58 9.50
CA GLU A 11 0.16 -11.48 10.25
C GLU A 11 -0.87 -10.64 11.01
N ILE A 12 -2.15 -10.77 10.61
CA ILE A 12 -3.23 -9.92 11.12
C ILE A 12 -4.29 -10.81 11.80
N PRO A 13 -4.76 -10.48 13.01
CA PRO A 13 -5.85 -11.20 13.66
C PRO A 13 -7.19 -11.05 12.93
N ASP A 14 -8.16 -11.89 13.30
CA ASP A 14 -9.54 -11.73 12.83
C ASP A 14 -10.15 -10.41 13.33
N GLN A 15 -11.15 -9.91 12.61
CA GLN A 15 -11.95 -8.71 12.90
C GLN A 15 -11.11 -7.45 13.15
N THR A 16 -9.93 -7.37 12.55
CA THR A 16 -9.00 -6.26 12.75
C THR A 16 -9.15 -5.23 11.63
N LEU A 17 -9.42 -3.97 11.98
CA LEU A 17 -9.42 -2.85 11.04
C LEU A 17 -7.98 -2.36 10.84
N VAL A 18 -7.49 -2.43 9.60
CA VAL A 18 -6.15 -1.97 9.24
C VAL A 18 -6.24 -0.66 8.47
N ILE A 19 -5.43 0.32 8.88
CA ILE A 19 -5.34 1.63 8.24
C ILE A 19 -3.89 1.89 7.86
N GLY A 20 -3.59 1.87 6.56
CA GLY A 20 -2.28 2.24 6.04
C GLY A 20 -2.28 3.69 5.59
N LYS A 21 -1.40 4.51 6.18
CA LYS A 21 -1.12 5.87 5.71
C LYS A 21 0.07 5.84 4.78
N TYR A 22 0.00 6.59 3.69
CA TYR A 22 1.07 6.58 2.69
C TYR A 22 1.26 7.96 2.08
N LYS A 23 2.48 8.18 1.56
CA LYS A 23 2.88 9.33 0.77
C LYS A 23 3.91 8.88 -0.26
N VAL A 24 3.71 9.25 -1.51
CA VAL A 24 4.60 8.96 -2.63
C VAL A 24 5.55 10.13 -2.80
N GLU A 25 6.85 9.86 -2.75
CA GLU A 25 7.91 10.86 -2.87
C GLU A 25 8.96 10.40 -3.87
N LEU A 26 9.51 11.33 -4.63
CA LEU A 26 10.60 11.09 -5.56
C LEU A 26 11.93 11.31 -4.86
N PHE A 27 12.77 10.30 -4.82
CA PHE A 27 14.11 10.44 -4.24
C PHE A 27 15.07 11.05 -5.28
N ASP A 28 15.58 12.25 -4.99
CA ASP A 28 16.64 12.88 -5.78
C ASP A 28 18.01 12.54 -5.17
N ALA A 29 18.73 11.65 -5.86
CA ALA A 29 20.04 11.19 -5.42
C ALA A 29 21.13 12.28 -5.45
N ASN A 30 20.95 13.35 -6.23
CA ASN A 30 21.95 14.42 -6.32
C ASN A 30 21.95 15.29 -5.07
N SER A 31 20.77 15.65 -4.59
CA SER A 31 20.58 16.44 -3.37
C SER A 31 20.44 15.57 -2.12
N ASN A 32 20.27 14.24 -2.29
CA ASN A 32 19.95 13.30 -1.22
C ASN A 32 18.67 13.71 -0.46
N THR A 33 17.65 14.18 -1.19
CA THR A 33 16.37 14.65 -0.65
C THR A 33 15.17 13.98 -1.30
N TYR A 34 14.03 14.04 -0.62
CA TYR A 34 12.74 13.61 -1.16
C TYR A 34 11.97 14.82 -1.69
N LEU A 35 11.57 14.74 -2.95
CA LEU A 35 10.78 15.75 -3.64
C LEU A 35 9.32 15.29 -3.75
N PRO A 36 8.36 16.24 -3.80
CA PRO A 36 6.97 15.91 -4.07
C PRO A 36 6.82 15.14 -5.39
N SER A 37 5.95 14.13 -5.41
CA SER A 37 5.57 13.42 -6.64
C SER A 37 4.94 14.37 -7.65
N THR A 38 5.15 14.12 -8.94
CA THR A 38 4.52 14.89 -10.01
C THR A 38 2.99 14.67 -10.05
N PRO A 39 2.21 15.66 -10.53
CA PRO A 39 0.78 15.50 -10.73
C PRO A 39 0.49 14.31 -11.66
N GLY A 40 -0.47 13.47 -11.28
CA GLY A 40 -0.84 12.27 -12.02
C GLY A 40 -0.16 10.99 -11.53
N ILE A 41 0.83 11.07 -10.63
CA ILE A 41 1.34 9.91 -9.92
C ILE A 41 0.38 9.52 -8.79
N GLY A 42 0.03 8.24 -8.75
CA GLY A 42 -0.79 7.62 -7.71
C GLY A 42 -0.19 6.31 -7.22
N MET A 43 -0.87 5.66 -6.29
CA MET A 43 -0.44 4.38 -5.72
C MET A 43 -1.56 3.35 -5.83
N HIS A 44 -1.28 2.19 -6.42
CA HIS A 44 -2.24 1.09 -6.50
C HIS A 44 -2.02 0.18 -5.30
N VAL A 45 -3.03 0.08 -4.45
CA VAL A 45 -3.00 -0.82 -3.28
C VAL A 45 -3.80 -2.07 -3.60
N GLU A 46 -3.15 -3.22 -3.49
CA GLU A 46 -3.79 -4.54 -3.55
C GLU A 46 -3.53 -5.29 -2.24
N VAL A 47 -4.58 -5.79 -1.60
CA VAL A 47 -4.50 -6.61 -0.39
C VAL A 47 -5.14 -7.95 -0.66
N LYS A 48 -4.41 -9.03 -0.38
CA LYS A 48 -4.90 -10.40 -0.35
C LYS A 48 -4.93 -10.92 1.08
N ASP A 49 -5.98 -11.64 1.43
CA ASP A 49 -6.10 -12.35 2.69
C ASP A 49 -5.32 -13.70 2.67
N PRO A 50 -5.30 -14.47 3.77
CA PRO A 50 -4.57 -15.73 3.86
C PRO A 50 -5.04 -16.80 2.86
N ASP A 51 -6.27 -16.69 2.34
CA ASP A 51 -6.84 -17.58 1.32
C ASP A 51 -6.58 -17.06 -0.12
N GLU A 52 -5.64 -16.10 -0.26
CA GLU A 52 -5.28 -15.40 -1.49
C GLU A 52 -6.40 -14.57 -2.12
N LYS A 53 -7.51 -14.35 -1.42
CA LYS A 53 -8.65 -13.58 -1.93
C LYS A 53 -8.34 -12.09 -1.83
N ILE A 54 -8.61 -11.37 -2.92
CA ILE A 54 -8.45 -9.91 -2.97
C ILE A 54 -9.53 -9.28 -2.09
N VAL A 55 -9.12 -8.62 -1.00
CA VAL A 55 -10.00 -7.87 -0.09
C VAL A 55 -9.97 -6.36 -0.34
N LEU A 56 -8.92 -5.85 -1.00
CA LEU A 56 -8.82 -4.48 -1.48
C LEU A 56 -8.02 -4.45 -2.78
N SER A 57 -8.51 -3.72 -3.80
CA SER A 57 -7.72 -3.37 -4.99
C SER A 57 -8.19 -2.02 -5.50
N LYS A 58 -7.35 -0.98 -5.35
CA LYS A 58 -7.75 0.40 -5.67
C LYS A 58 -6.56 1.30 -5.98
N LEU A 59 -6.71 2.14 -7.00
CA LEU A 59 -5.79 3.23 -7.28
C LEU A 59 -6.14 4.44 -6.40
N TYR A 60 -5.14 4.98 -5.72
CA TYR A 60 -5.24 6.20 -4.93
C TYR A 60 -4.32 7.30 -5.47
N THR A 61 -4.49 8.51 -4.94
CA THR A 61 -3.63 9.69 -5.21
C THR A 61 -2.21 9.49 -4.66
N SER A 62 -1.35 10.51 -4.76
CA SER A 62 0.02 10.47 -4.26
C SER A 62 0.15 10.50 -2.74
N GLU A 63 -0.91 10.87 -2.01
CA GLU A 63 -0.93 10.86 -0.54
C GLU A 63 -2.32 10.50 -0.04
N GLY A 64 -2.40 9.80 1.09
CA GLY A 64 -3.66 9.52 1.76
C GLY A 64 -3.60 8.33 2.71
N ARG A 65 -4.74 7.66 2.82
CA ARG A 65 -4.90 6.43 3.61
C ARG A 65 -5.71 5.40 2.84
N PHE A 66 -5.33 4.13 2.97
CA PHE A 66 -6.16 2.99 2.62
C PHE A 66 -6.66 2.30 3.88
N THR A 67 -7.78 1.58 3.78
CA THR A 67 -8.40 0.89 4.91
C THR A 67 -9.01 -0.41 4.42
N PHE A 68 -8.80 -1.48 5.18
CA PHE A 68 -9.48 -2.77 4.98
C PHE A 68 -9.71 -3.44 6.34
N THR A 69 -10.63 -4.40 6.38
CA THR A 69 -10.89 -5.21 7.58
C THR A 69 -10.43 -6.64 7.30
N SER A 70 -9.63 -7.19 8.20
CA SER A 70 -9.32 -8.63 8.22
C SER A 70 -10.53 -9.40 8.71
N HIS A 71 -10.95 -10.40 7.95
CA HIS A 71 -12.06 -11.30 8.28
C HIS A 71 -11.60 -12.73 8.59
N ILE A 72 -10.30 -13.01 8.41
CA ILE A 72 -9.67 -14.31 8.62
C ILE A 72 -8.29 -14.02 9.20
N PRO A 73 -7.90 -14.66 10.32
CA PRO A 73 -6.58 -14.45 10.89
C PRO A 73 -5.49 -15.07 10.01
N GLY A 74 -4.33 -14.42 9.93
CA GLY A 74 -3.14 -14.97 9.27
C GLY A 74 -2.39 -13.98 8.39
N GLU A 75 -1.53 -14.51 7.53
CA GLU A 75 -0.68 -13.73 6.62
C GLU A 75 -1.50 -13.05 5.51
N HIS A 76 -1.51 -11.72 5.54
CA HIS A 76 -2.05 -10.91 4.45
C HIS A 76 -0.91 -10.37 3.60
N VAL A 77 -1.10 -10.36 2.28
CA VAL A 77 -0.15 -9.76 1.34
C VAL A 77 -0.67 -8.39 0.92
N ILE A 78 0.07 -7.34 1.27
CA ILE A 78 -0.25 -5.94 0.96
C ILE A 78 0.76 -5.44 -0.06
N CYS A 79 0.32 -5.11 -1.28
CA CYS A 79 1.18 -4.59 -2.34
C CYS A 79 0.84 -3.15 -2.70
N LEU A 80 1.88 -2.33 -2.92
CA LEU A 80 1.85 -0.93 -3.31
C LEU A 80 2.55 -0.72 -4.67
#